data_AF-A0A9D7UHH3-F1
#
_entry.id   AF-A0A9D7UHH3-F1
#
_cell.length_a   1.000
_cell.length_b   1.000
_cell.length_c   1.000
_cell.angle_alpha   90.00
_cell.angle_beta   90.00
_cell.angle_gamma   90.00
#
_symmetry.space_group_name_H-M   'P 1'
#
loop_
_entity.id
_entity.type
_entity.pdbx_description
1 polymer ?
#
loop_
_entity_poly.entity_id
_entity_poly.type
_entity_poly.pdbx_seq_one_letter_code
_entity_poly.pdbx_strand_id
1 'polypeptide(L)'
;MTKRIDIDAQIAEARRPIDANWTKRKKLAVGGGAGAVAVLALAGGVWAAVASREPGMPRSADDVLAALSSPKFAQMSNDRKSQYLDEARRIMRDMSEEDRAKLRDDERARKAFEQMREEMFDEMARRFARGEPMPWAGQPGTGERREGPSPEEMRRRREEMEKMTDEERAKMREQFRQRMNQQFDSQVSGGNAQSGGLRSEMFKRGGGMRGGGGGRPGGGGGPRGG
;
A
#
# COMPACT_ATOMS: atom_id res chain seq x y z
N MET A 1 -20.58 -21.96 -76.69
CA MET A 1 -20.19 -23.30 -76.21
C MET A 1 -19.64 -23.16 -74.79
N THR A 2 -20.44 -23.50 -73.78
CA THR A 2 -20.10 -23.35 -72.36
C THR A 2 -19.36 -24.61 -71.88
N LYS A 3 -18.09 -24.47 -71.46
CA LYS A 3 -17.34 -25.55 -70.81
C LYS A 3 -18.05 -25.93 -69.50
N ARG A 4 -18.58 -27.14 -69.40
CA ARG A 4 -19.05 -27.69 -68.11
C ARG A 4 -17.82 -27.91 -67.22
N ILE A 5 -17.83 -27.28 -66.05
CA ILE A 5 -16.83 -27.53 -65.01
C ILE A 5 -17.21 -28.87 -64.38
N ASP A 6 -16.33 -29.85 -64.50
CA ASP A 6 -16.50 -31.17 -63.89
C ASP A 6 -16.10 -31.07 -62.42
N ILE A 7 -17.11 -30.80 -61.58
CA ILE A 7 -16.95 -30.57 -60.14
C ILE A 7 -16.47 -31.86 -59.45
N ASP A 8 -16.87 -33.04 -59.97
CA ASP A 8 -16.51 -34.32 -59.37
C ASP A 8 -15.03 -34.65 -59.58
N ALA A 9 -14.47 -34.30 -60.75
CA ALA A 9 -13.03 -34.41 -61.00
C ALA A 9 -12.20 -33.48 -60.08
N GLN A 10 -12.68 -32.26 -59.84
CA GLN A 10 -12.00 -31.33 -58.93
C GLN A 10 -12.08 -31.77 -57.46
N ILE A 11 -13.22 -32.34 -57.03
CA ILE A 11 -13.36 -32.88 -55.66
C ILE A 11 -12.46 -34.12 -55.47
N ALA A 12 -12.33 -34.98 -56.49
CA ALA A 12 -11.46 -36.14 -56.44
C ALA A 12 -9.96 -35.77 -56.36
N GLU A 13 -9.55 -34.72 -57.07
CA GLU A 13 -8.17 -34.22 -57.04
C GLU A 13 -7.83 -33.50 -55.72
N ALA A 14 -8.83 -32.83 -55.10
CA ALA A 14 -8.68 -32.11 -53.83
C ALA A 14 -8.50 -33.03 -52.60
N ARG A 15 -8.78 -34.34 -52.69
CA ARG A 15 -8.68 -35.30 -51.57
C ARG A 15 -7.37 -36.09 -51.53
N ARG A 16 -6.27 -35.58 -52.10
CA ARG A 16 -4.95 -36.19 -51.87
C ARG A 16 -4.53 -35.95 -50.41
N PRO A 17 -4.25 -37.00 -49.60
CA PRO A 17 -3.78 -36.80 -48.23
C PRO A 17 -2.47 -36.00 -48.29
N ILE A 18 -2.41 -34.87 -47.59
CA ILE A 18 -1.26 -33.94 -47.54
C ILE A 18 0.03 -34.67 -47.10
N ASP A 19 -0.15 -35.81 -46.44
CA ASP A 19 0.82 -36.68 -45.78
C ASP A 19 1.12 -38.00 -46.54
N ALA A 20 0.48 -38.24 -47.70
CA ALA A 20 0.65 -39.47 -48.48
C ALA A 20 2.09 -39.69 -48.97
N ASN A 21 2.83 -38.61 -49.25
CA ASN A 21 4.18 -38.68 -49.84
C ASN A 21 5.31 -38.33 -48.86
N TRP A 22 5.05 -38.26 -47.55
CA TRP A 22 6.10 -37.88 -46.59
C TRP A 22 6.98 -39.07 -46.21
N THR A 23 8.31 -38.88 -46.27
CA THR A 23 9.28 -39.86 -45.79
C THR A 23 9.16 -40.04 -44.27
N LYS A 24 9.54 -41.23 -43.75
CA LYS A 24 9.50 -41.52 -42.29
C LYS A 24 10.24 -40.46 -41.46
N ARG A 25 11.37 -39.96 -41.95
CA ARG A 25 12.15 -38.88 -41.31
C ARG A 25 11.39 -37.55 -41.25
N LYS A 26 10.67 -37.19 -42.33
CA LYS A 26 9.86 -35.96 -42.38
C LYS A 26 8.64 -36.05 -41.45
N LYS A 27 7.99 -37.22 -41.38
CA LYS A 27 6.90 -37.49 -40.43
C LYS A 27 7.37 -37.36 -38.97
N LEU A 28 8.53 -37.92 -38.63
CA LEU A 28 9.13 -37.78 -37.31
C LEU A 28 9.53 -36.34 -36.98
N ALA A 29 10.14 -35.62 -37.93
CA ALA A 29 10.53 -34.22 -37.72
C ALA A 29 9.32 -33.31 -37.51
N VAL A 30 8.27 -33.45 -38.32
CA VAL A 30 7.05 -32.64 -38.19
C VAL A 30 6.27 -33.04 -36.94
N GLY A 31 6.13 -34.34 -36.65
CA GLY A 31 5.47 -34.82 -35.44
C GLY A 31 6.20 -34.39 -34.16
N GLY A 32 7.54 -34.48 -34.16
CA GLY A 32 8.38 -34.00 -33.06
C GLY A 32 8.31 -32.48 -32.89
N GLY A 33 8.36 -31.72 -33.99
CA GLY A 33 8.19 -30.26 -33.97
C GLY A 33 6.81 -29.84 -33.44
N ALA A 34 5.74 -30.47 -33.93
CA ALA A 34 4.39 -30.21 -33.45
C ALA A 34 4.24 -30.59 -31.96
N GLY A 35 4.83 -31.70 -31.53
CA GLY A 35 4.88 -32.10 -30.12
C GLY A 35 5.59 -31.08 -29.25
N ALA A 36 6.76 -30.58 -29.67
CA ALA A 36 7.50 -29.55 -28.94
C ALA A 36 6.71 -28.23 -28.83
N VAL A 37 6.05 -27.81 -29.92
CA VAL A 37 5.17 -26.63 -29.91
C VAL A 37 3.99 -26.82 -28.97
N ALA A 38 3.36 -28.01 -28.96
CA ALA A 38 2.26 -28.30 -28.05
C ALA A 38 2.72 -28.27 -26.59
N VAL A 39 3.88 -28.83 -26.26
CA VAL A 39 4.45 -28.78 -24.90
C VAL A 39 4.76 -27.33 -24.49
N LEU A 40 5.34 -26.53 -25.37
CA LEU A 40 5.60 -25.10 -25.09
C LEU A 40 4.31 -24.31 -24.90
N ALA A 41 3.27 -24.57 -25.70
CA ALA A 41 1.97 -23.91 -25.56
C ALA A 41 1.30 -24.29 -24.22
N LEU A 42 1.37 -25.57 -23.82
CA LEU A 42 0.85 -26.02 -22.53
C LEU A 42 1.63 -25.41 -21.36
N ALA A 43 2.97 -25.42 -21.41
CA ALA A 43 3.81 -24.82 -20.39
C ALA A 43 3.56 -23.31 -20.27
N GLY A 44 3.46 -22.60 -21.41
CA GLY A 44 3.12 -21.19 -21.47
C GLY A 44 1.73 -20.89 -20.91
N GLY A 45 0.73 -21.72 -21.25
CA GLY A 45 -0.63 -21.60 -20.72
C GLY A 45 -0.70 -21.82 -19.22
N VAL A 46 -0.01 -22.84 -18.69
CA VAL A 46 0.06 -23.09 -17.24
C VAL A 46 0.76 -21.95 -16.51
N TRP A 47 1.89 -21.46 -17.05
CA TRP A 47 2.59 -20.33 -16.46
C TRP A 47 1.73 -19.07 -16.46
N ALA A 48 1.07 -18.76 -17.58
CA ALA A 48 0.15 -17.62 -17.67
C ALA A 48 -1.03 -17.76 -16.69
N ALA A 49 -1.59 -18.97 -16.53
CA ALA A 49 -2.65 -19.23 -15.56
C ALA A 49 -2.17 -19.04 -14.11
N VAL A 50 -0.95 -19.45 -13.77
CA VAL A 50 -0.38 -19.25 -12.43
C VAL A 50 0.03 -17.78 -12.21
N ALA A 51 0.55 -17.13 -13.24
CA ALA A 51 0.92 -15.72 -13.19
C ALA A 51 -0.30 -14.82 -13.03
N SER A 52 -1.42 -15.16 -13.67
CA SER A 52 -2.68 -14.40 -13.60
C SER A 52 -3.53 -14.71 -12.37
N ARG A 53 -3.27 -15.81 -11.64
CA ARG A 53 -3.97 -16.07 -10.37
C ARG A 53 -3.68 -14.96 -9.38
N GLU A 54 -4.74 -14.35 -8.88
CA GLU A 54 -4.65 -13.51 -7.68
C GLU A 54 -4.03 -14.33 -6.54
N PRO A 55 -3.16 -13.71 -5.72
CA PRO A 55 -2.73 -14.30 -4.46
C PRO A 55 -3.92 -14.87 -3.66
N GLY A 56 -3.67 -15.86 -2.81
CA GLY A 56 -4.66 -16.23 -1.80
C GLY A 56 -4.81 -15.12 -0.76
N MET A 57 -5.95 -15.06 -0.07
CA MET A 57 -6.07 -14.21 1.12
C MET A 57 -5.05 -14.68 2.18
N PRO A 58 -4.32 -13.76 2.82
CA PRO A 58 -3.32 -14.13 3.81
C PRO A 58 -3.99 -14.81 5.00
N ARG A 59 -3.35 -15.84 5.55
CA ARG A 59 -3.88 -16.58 6.73
C ARG A 59 -2.91 -16.55 7.91
N SER A 60 -1.67 -16.16 7.67
CA SER A 60 -0.60 -16.04 8.66
C SER A 60 0.15 -14.72 8.50
N ALA A 61 0.98 -14.40 9.48
CA ALA A 61 1.85 -13.23 9.43
C ALA A 61 2.81 -13.27 8.23
N ASP A 62 3.38 -14.45 7.96
CA ASP A 62 4.28 -14.66 6.83
C ASP A 62 3.54 -14.49 5.49
N ASP A 63 2.29 -14.94 5.41
CA ASP A 63 1.46 -14.71 4.22
C ASP A 63 1.16 -13.22 4.02
N VAL A 64 0.94 -12.47 5.11
CA VAL A 64 0.73 -11.02 5.03
C VAL A 64 1.97 -10.36 4.45
N LEU A 65 3.16 -10.69 4.95
CA LEU A 65 4.41 -10.15 4.42
C LEU A 65 4.63 -10.53 2.96
N ALA A 66 4.44 -11.80 2.62
CA ALA A 66 4.58 -12.29 1.25
C ALA A 66 3.58 -11.62 0.30
N ALA A 67 2.33 -11.44 0.74
CA ALA A 67 1.31 -10.76 -0.05
C ALA A 67 1.64 -9.28 -0.26
N LEU A 68 1.95 -8.54 0.82
CA LEU A 68 2.21 -7.10 0.76
C LEU A 68 3.50 -6.76 -0.01
N SER A 69 4.52 -7.60 0.08
CA SER A 69 5.75 -7.44 -0.69
C SER A 69 5.65 -7.95 -2.13
N SER A 70 4.55 -8.61 -2.51
CA SER A 70 4.39 -9.14 -3.86
C SER A 70 4.11 -8.02 -4.87
N PRO A 71 4.73 -8.07 -6.07
CA PRO A 71 4.37 -7.17 -7.17
C PRO A 71 2.89 -7.27 -7.57
N LYS A 72 2.27 -8.44 -7.33
CA LYS A 72 0.86 -8.68 -7.63
C LYS A 72 -0.05 -7.82 -6.76
N PHE A 73 0.29 -7.62 -5.48
CA PHE A 73 -0.50 -6.76 -4.59
C PHE A 73 -0.56 -5.33 -5.13
N ALA A 74 0.56 -4.77 -5.60
CA ALA A 74 0.59 -3.43 -6.19
C ALA A 74 -0.36 -3.27 -7.39
N GLN A 75 -0.57 -4.33 -8.17
CA GLN A 75 -1.42 -4.37 -9.36
C GLN A 75 -2.90 -4.68 -9.09
N MET A 76 -3.26 -5.04 -7.84
CA MET A 76 -4.65 -5.33 -7.47
C MET A 76 -5.55 -4.09 -7.57
N SER A 77 -6.85 -4.31 -7.77
CA SER A 77 -7.85 -3.26 -7.61
C SER A 77 -7.89 -2.74 -6.16
N ASN A 78 -8.29 -1.48 -5.98
CA ASN A 78 -8.34 -0.87 -4.65
C ASN A 78 -9.27 -1.63 -3.69
N ASP A 79 -10.40 -2.13 -4.17
CA ASP A 79 -11.34 -2.93 -3.36
C ASP A 79 -10.71 -4.24 -2.89
N ARG A 80 -9.88 -4.87 -3.73
CA ARG A 80 -9.16 -6.09 -3.35
C ARG A 80 -8.05 -5.76 -2.37
N LYS A 81 -7.28 -4.69 -2.62
CA LYS A 81 -6.26 -4.21 -1.68
C LYS A 81 -6.86 -3.94 -0.29
N SER A 82 -8.02 -3.28 -0.22
CA SER A 82 -8.66 -2.99 1.07
C SER A 82 -9.02 -4.27 1.84
N GLN A 83 -9.57 -5.28 1.15
CA GLN A 83 -9.84 -6.59 1.77
C GLN A 83 -8.58 -7.25 2.32
N TYR A 84 -7.47 -7.23 1.55
CA TYR A 84 -6.19 -7.76 1.99
C TYR A 84 -5.64 -7.03 3.22
N LEU A 85 -5.75 -5.70 3.21
CA LEU A 85 -5.30 -4.87 4.32
C LEU A 85 -6.14 -5.09 5.58
N ASP A 86 -7.44 -5.29 5.43
CA ASP A 86 -8.32 -5.59 6.57
C ASP A 86 -8.02 -6.97 7.17
N GLU A 87 -7.77 -7.98 6.34
CA GLU A 87 -7.33 -9.29 6.84
C GLU A 87 -5.92 -9.25 7.45
N ALA A 88 -5.00 -8.52 6.83
CA ALA A 88 -3.68 -8.29 7.41
C ALA A 88 -3.79 -7.63 8.78
N ARG A 89 -4.65 -6.62 8.95
CA ARG A 89 -4.90 -5.99 10.26
C ARG A 89 -5.49 -6.98 11.26
N ARG A 90 -6.42 -7.83 10.85
CA ARG A 90 -6.99 -8.88 11.71
C ARG A 90 -5.90 -9.82 12.20
N ILE A 91 -5.10 -10.38 11.29
CA ILE A 91 -3.99 -11.29 11.62
C ILE A 91 -2.98 -10.61 12.56
N MET A 92 -2.58 -9.38 12.25
CA MET A 92 -1.61 -8.63 13.07
C MET A 92 -2.14 -8.32 14.48
N ARG A 93 -3.45 -8.10 14.62
CA ARG A 93 -4.11 -7.91 15.91
C ARG A 93 -4.13 -9.22 16.71
N ASP A 94 -4.35 -10.35 16.04
CA ASP A 94 -4.48 -11.65 16.68
C ASP A 94 -3.09 -12.28 17.00
N MET A 95 -1.99 -11.73 16.47
CA MET A 95 -0.62 -12.16 16.77
C MET A 95 -0.18 -11.88 18.22
N SER A 96 0.69 -12.75 18.72
CA SER A 96 1.41 -12.57 19.99
C SER A 96 2.34 -11.35 19.94
N GLU A 97 2.69 -10.81 21.12
CA GLU A 97 3.66 -9.71 21.19
C GLU A 97 5.07 -10.13 20.73
N GLU A 98 5.47 -11.37 20.99
CA GLU A 98 6.76 -11.90 20.55
C GLU A 98 6.88 -11.93 19.02
N ASP A 99 5.81 -12.35 18.33
CA ASP A 99 5.81 -12.40 16.87
C ASP A 99 5.73 -11.00 16.25
N ARG A 100 5.00 -10.08 16.91
CA ARG A 100 5.06 -8.66 16.54
C ARG A 100 6.46 -8.08 16.71
N ALA A 101 7.20 -8.47 17.74
CA ALA A 101 8.57 -8.02 17.95
C ALA A 101 9.49 -8.53 16.84
N LYS A 102 9.42 -9.83 16.50
CA LYS A 102 10.16 -10.40 15.37
C LYS A 102 9.87 -9.68 14.05
N LEU A 103 8.60 -9.35 13.79
CA LEU A 103 8.21 -8.58 12.60
C LEU A 103 8.73 -7.15 12.59
N ARG A 104 8.91 -6.52 13.77
CA ARG A 104 9.56 -5.20 13.86
C ARG A 104 11.04 -5.29 13.56
N ASP A 105 11.68 -6.40 13.91
CA ASP A 105 13.11 -6.61 13.67
C ASP A 105 13.42 -7.06 12.25
N ASP A 106 12.45 -7.64 11.53
CA ASP A 106 12.61 -7.99 10.11
C ASP A 106 12.61 -6.73 9.22
N GLU A 107 13.68 -6.52 8.46
CA GLU A 107 13.84 -5.38 7.54
C GLU A 107 12.83 -5.43 6.38
N ARG A 108 12.51 -6.62 5.87
CA ARG A 108 11.55 -6.80 4.77
C ARG A 108 10.15 -6.43 5.23
N ALA A 109 9.79 -6.88 6.43
CA ALA A 109 8.54 -6.51 7.07
C ALA A 109 8.44 -4.99 7.25
N ARG A 110 9.50 -4.37 7.80
CA ARG A 110 9.56 -2.91 7.97
C ARG A 110 9.32 -2.16 6.68
N LYS A 111 10.00 -2.53 5.58
CA LYS A 111 9.81 -1.88 4.27
C LYS A 111 8.41 -2.08 3.70
N ALA A 112 7.84 -3.28 3.81
CA ALA A 112 6.47 -3.55 3.37
C ALA A 112 5.44 -2.72 4.16
N PHE A 113 5.60 -2.62 5.48
CA PHE A 113 4.75 -1.78 6.32
C PHE A 113 4.93 -0.28 6.03
N GLU A 114 6.14 0.15 5.72
CA GLU A 114 6.42 1.53 5.34
C GLU A 114 5.70 1.91 4.04
N GLN A 115 5.82 1.08 2.99
CA GLN A 115 5.11 1.26 1.72
C GLN A 115 3.59 1.27 1.92
N MET A 116 3.07 0.31 2.67
CA MET A 116 1.64 0.25 3.00
C MET A 116 1.15 1.52 3.71
N ARG A 117 1.95 2.01 4.66
CA ARG A 117 1.63 3.24 5.40
C ARG A 117 1.66 4.45 4.46
N GLU A 118 2.62 4.51 3.55
CA GLU A 118 2.74 5.58 2.56
C GLU A 118 1.54 5.61 1.59
N GLU A 119 1.15 4.47 1.03
CA GLU A 119 -0.04 4.35 0.17
C GLU A 119 -1.32 4.77 0.91
N MET A 120 -1.47 4.33 2.16
CA MET A 120 -2.60 4.72 3.01
C MET A 120 -2.61 6.22 3.27
N PHE A 121 -1.46 6.84 3.53
CA PHE A 121 -1.34 8.29 3.70
C PHE A 121 -1.65 9.05 2.42
N ASP A 122 -1.25 8.55 1.25
CA ASP A 122 -1.54 9.18 -0.03
C ASP A 122 -3.02 9.11 -0.38
N GLU A 123 -3.65 7.95 -0.19
CA GLU A 123 -5.10 7.81 -0.35
C GLU A 123 -5.82 8.78 0.57
N MET A 124 -5.40 8.84 1.83
CA MET A 124 -5.94 9.73 2.84
C MET A 124 -5.78 11.22 2.48
N ALA A 125 -4.62 11.62 1.96
CA ALA A 125 -4.38 12.97 1.47
C ALA A 125 -5.30 13.32 0.28
N ARG A 126 -5.54 12.35 -0.63
CA ARG A 126 -6.50 12.53 -1.74
C ARG A 126 -7.93 12.65 -1.23
N ARG A 127 -8.36 11.84 -0.25
CA ARG A 127 -9.68 11.94 0.40
C ARG A 127 -9.86 13.32 1.05
N PHE A 128 -8.85 13.80 1.76
CA PHE A 128 -8.84 15.14 2.36
C PHE A 128 -9.00 16.25 1.31
N ALA A 129 -8.25 16.17 0.21
CA ALA A 129 -8.35 17.15 -0.88
C ALA A 129 -9.74 17.18 -1.54
N ARG A 130 -10.44 16.03 -1.55
CA ARG A 130 -11.83 15.91 -2.03
C ARG A 130 -12.88 16.35 -1.00
N GLY A 131 -12.48 16.67 0.23
CA GLY A 131 -13.40 16.99 1.33
C GLY A 131 -14.16 15.78 1.87
N GLU A 132 -13.71 14.56 1.60
CA GLU A 132 -14.32 13.34 2.13
C GLU A 132 -14.02 13.17 3.63
N PRO A 133 -14.97 12.61 4.41
CA PRO A 133 -14.73 12.33 5.82
C PRO A 133 -13.61 11.31 6.00
N MET A 134 -12.63 11.66 6.84
CA MET A 134 -11.46 10.83 7.09
C MET A 134 -11.78 9.76 8.14
N PRO A 135 -11.40 8.49 7.93
CA PRO A 135 -11.75 7.40 8.86
C PRO A 135 -11.10 7.54 10.25
N TRP A 136 -9.98 8.27 10.36
CA TRP A 136 -9.26 8.50 11.62
C TRP A 136 -9.57 9.86 12.26
N ALA A 137 -10.13 10.80 11.49
CA ALA A 137 -10.74 11.98 12.06
C ALA A 137 -12.06 11.49 12.64
N GLY A 138 -11.95 10.80 13.80
CA GLY A 138 -13.10 10.31 14.53
C GLY A 138 -14.11 11.43 14.53
N GLN A 139 -15.29 11.14 13.96
CA GLN A 139 -16.45 12.01 14.02
C GLN A 139 -16.45 12.63 15.43
N PRO A 140 -16.44 13.97 15.55
CA PRO A 140 -16.42 14.61 16.85
C PRO A 140 -17.56 14.03 17.71
N GLY A 141 -17.24 13.09 18.62
CA GLY A 141 -18.22 12.41 19.48
C GLY A 141 -18.42 10.89 19.32
N THR A 142 -17.90 10.17 18.32
CA THR A 142 -18.22 8.72 18.14
C THR A 142 -17.07 7.74 18.35
N GLY A 143 -15.82 8.19 18.40
CA GLY A 143 -14.72 7.34 18.87
C GLY A 143 -14.75 7.30 20.39
N GLU A 144 -14.71 6.11 20.99
CA GLU A 144 -14.27 5.93 22.38
C GLU A 144 -13.12 6.91 22.61
N ARG A 145 -13.31 7.88 23.51
CA ARG A 145 -12.23 8.76 23.91
C ARG A 145 -11.14 7.81 24.40
N ARG A 146 -10.11 7.56 23.58
CA ARG A 146 -8.83 7.07 24.10
C ARG A 146 -8.57 7.96 25.29
N GLU A 147 -8.60 7.36 26.48
CA GLU A 147 -8.38 8.10 27.71
C GLU A 147 -7.10 8.87 27.48
N GLY A 148 -7.26 10.20 27.38
CA GLY A 148 -6.10 11.06 27.33
C GLY A 148 -5.26 10.77 28.58
N PRO A 149 -3.96 11.12 28.55
CA PRO A 149 -3.15 11.02 29.75
C PRO A 149 -3.94 11.60 30.92
N SER A 150 -3.98 10.87 32.03
CA SER A 150 -4.84 11.22 33.15
C SER A 150 -4.52 12.66 33.62
N PRO A 151 -5.46 13.38 34.26
CA PRO A 151 -5.17 14.71 34.80
C PRO A 151 -3.91 14.74 35.69
N GLU A 152 -3.61 13.64 36.38
CA GLU A 152 -2.37 13.48 37.16
C GLU A 152 -1.14 13.26 36.28
N GLU A 153 -1.21 12.45 35.23
CA GLU A 153 -0.09 12.30 34.28
C GLU A 153 0.23 13.62 33.60
N MET A 154 -0.78 14.41 33.25
CA MET A 154 -0.62 15.75 32.69
C MET A 154 0.04 16.70 33.70
N ARG A 155 -0.33 16.63 34.98
CA ARG A 155 0.33 17.41 36.05
C ARG A 155 1.77 16.99 36.24
N ARG A 156 2.05 15.68 36.36
CA ARG A 156 3.38 15.14 36.53
C ARG A 156 4.31 15.51 35.38
N ARG A 157 3.82 15.39 34.14
CA ARG A 157 4.57 15.77 32.93
C ARG A 157 4.85 17.28 32.86
N ARG A 158 3.91 18.10 33.34
CA ARG A 158 4.10 19.55 33.45
C ARG A 158 5.15 19.89 34.50
N GLU A 159 5.09 19.28 35.68
CA GLU A 159 6.09 19.45 36.72
C GLU A 159 7.49 19.00 36.27
N GLU A 160 7.56 17.91 35.50
CA GLU A 160 8.80 17.40 34.92
C GLU A 160 9.39 18.37 33.87
N MET A 161 8.55 18.99 33.04
CA MET A 161 8.99 20.07 32.15
C MET A 161 9.36 21.36 32.90
N GLU A 162 8.66 21.69 33.98
CA GLU A 162 8.95 22.84 34.83
C GLU A 162 10.31 22.67 35.55
N LYS A 163 10.70 21.44 35.89
CA LYS A 163 12.00 21.09 36.48
C LYS A 163 13.16 21.04 35.47
N MET A 164 12.89 20.92 34.17
CA MET A 164 13.95 21.00 33.15
C MET A 164 14.55 22.40 33.10
N THR A 165 15.88 22.43 33.02
CA THR A 165 16.66 23.67 32.84
C THR A 165 16.36 24.29 31.47
N ASP A 166 16.59 25.60 31.34
CA ASP A 166 16.37 26.30 30.08
C ASP A 166 17.26 25.77 28.94
N GLU A 167 18.47 25.30 29.26
CA GLU A 167 19.36 24.64 28.32
C GLU A 167 18.80 23.29 27.83
N GLU A 168 18.25 22.47 28.72
CA GLU A 168 17.60 21.21 28.35
C GLU A 168 16.34 21.45 27.49
N ARG A 169 15.56 22.48 27.81
CA ARG A 169 14.41 22.88 26.99
C ARG A 169 14.84 23.41 25.62
N ALA A 170 15.95 24.13 25.53
CA ALA A 170 16.51 24.58 24.26
C ALA A 170 16.99 23.39 23.42
N LYS A 171 17.73 22.46 24.03
CA LYS A 171 18.21 21.22 23.40
C LYS A 171 17.06 20.33 22.94
N MET A 172 15.99 20.21 23.73
CA MET A 172 14.80 19.46 23.35
C MET A 172 14.08 20.10 22.15
N ARG A 173 13.95 21.44 22.13
CA ARG A 173 13.40 22.18 21.00
C ARG A 173 14.25 22.02 19.73
N GLU A 174 15.56 22.00 19.88
CA GLU A 174 16.48 21.81 18.77
C GLU A 174 16.44 20.38 18.23
N GLN A 175 16.47 19.36 19.09
CA GLN A 175 16.29 17.96 18.69
C GLN A 175 14.94 17.74 18.00
N PHE A 176 13.87 18.36 18.50
CA PHE A 176 12.56 18.30 17.88
C PHE A 176 12.57 18.95 16.48
N ARG A 177 13.19 20.14 16.36
CA ARG A 177 13.39 20.80 15.05
C ARG A 177 14.21 19.94 14.09
N GLN A 178 15.28 19.31 14.56
CA GLN A 178 16.10 18.43 13.73
C GLN A 178 15.32 17.21 13.24
N ARG A 179 14.55 16.53 14.10
CA ARG A 179 13.69 15.41 13.67
C ARG A 179 12.62 15.85 12.67
N MET A 180 11.99 17.01 12.91
CA MET A 180 11.02 17.59 11.99
C MET A 180 11.65 17.92 10.64
N ASN A 181 12.82 18.56 10.64
CA ASN A 181 13.55 18.88 9.41
C ASN A 181 13.98 17.61 8.67
N GLN A 182 14.48 16.59 9.35
CA GLN A 182 14.84 15.30 8.73
C GLN A 182 13.62 14.61 8.10
N GLN A 183 12.46 14.65 8.76
CA GLN A 183 11.20 14.15 8.17
C GLN A 183 10.73 14.99 6.98
N PHE A 184 10.95 16.30 7.02
CA PHE A 184 10.59 17.20 5.93
C PHE A 184 11.51 16.99 4.73
N ASP A 185 12.82 16.94 4.95
CA ASP A 185 13.83 16.73 3.92
C ASP A 185 13.68 15.36 3.26
N SER A 186 13.36 14.31 4.02
CA SER A 186 13.07 12.99 3.42
C SER A 186 11.82 13.00 2.55
N GLN A 187 10.80 13.81 2.88
CA GLN A 187 9.62 13.98 2.02
C GLN A 187 9.90 14.86 0.79
N VAL A 188 10.69 15.92 0.93
CA VAL A 188 11.06 16.81 -0.18
C VAL A 188 11.98 16.10 -1.17
N SER A 189 12.97 15.35 -0.67
CA SER A 189 13.88 14.56 -1.50
C SER A 189 13.22 13.35 -2.16
N GLY A 190 12.09 12.85 -1.63
CA GLY A 190 11.26 11.79 -2.23
C GLY A 190 10.58 12.16 -3.56
N GLY A 191 10.76 13.40 -4.05
CA GLY A 191 10.38 13.79 -5.42
C GLY A 191 8.92 14.16 -5.62
N ASN A 192 8.15 14.35 -4.53
CA ASN A 192 6.72 14.61 -4.63
C ASN A 192 6.30 15.85 -3.80
N ALA A 193 6.76 17.02 -4.22
CA ALA A 193 6.50 18.29 -3.53
C ALA A 193 5.00 18.62 -3.38
N GLN A 194 4.17 18.15 -4.31
CA GLN A 194 2.71 18.34 -4.25
C GLN A 194 2.07 17.50 -3.15
N SER A 195 2.46 16.24 -2.98
CA SER A 195 1.95 15.40 -1.90
C SER A 195 2.48 15.85 -0.53
N GLY A 196 3.74 16.33 -0.46
CA GLY A 196 4.30 16.96 0.73
C GLY A 196 3.53 18.20 1.18
N GLY A 197 3.12 19.06 0.23
CA GLY A 197 2.27 20.22 0.50
C GLY A 197 0.90 19.84 1.08
N LEU A 198 0.21 18.87 0.46
CA LEU A 198 -1.08 18.35 0.93
C LEU A 198 -0.98 17.73 2.32
N ARG A 199 0.05 16.92 2.59
CA ARG A 199 0.30 16.35 3.92
C ARG A 199 0.56 17.46 4.95
N SER A 200 1.38 18.47 4.61
CA SER A 200 1.63 19.62 5.50
C SER A 200 0.35 20.39 5.83
N GLU A 201 -0.53 20.61 4.85
CA GLU A 201 -1.80 21.30 5.07
C GLU A 201 -2.75 20.45 5.93
N MET A 202 -2.84 19.14 5.67
CA MET A 202 -3.60 18.19 6.49
C MET A 202 -3.12 18.17 7.94
N PHE A 203 -1.81 18.19 8.20
CA PHE A 203 -1.26 18.28 9.56
C PHE A 203 -1.53 19.63 10.22
N LYS A 204 -1.42 20.74 9.49
CA LYS A 204 -1.74 22.08 10.02
C LYS A 204 -3.21 22.21 10.39
N ARG A 205 -4.12 21.76 9.52
CA ARG A 205 -5.58 21.81 9.77
C ARG A 205 -6.04 20.77 10.79
N GLY A 206 -5.52 19.54 10.72
CA GLY A 206 -5.87 18.46 11.66
C GLY A 206 -5.25 18.62 13.04
N GLY A 207 -4.02 19.14 13.14
CA GLY A 207 -3.35 19.44 14.41
C GLY A 207 -3.93 20.67 15.12
N GLY A 208 -4.40 21.67 14.36
CA GLY A 208 -5.07 22.84 14.90
C GLY A 208 -6.37 22.53 15.66
N MET A 209 -7.05 21.43 15.32
CA MET A 209 -8.30 21.02 16.00
C MET A 209 -8.10 20.16 17.25
N ARG A 210 -6.92 19.55 17.48
CA ARG A 210 -6.70 18.64 18.62
C ARG A 210 -5.73 19.14 19.70
N GLY A 211 -4.98 20.23 19.49
CA GLY A 211 -3.96 20.69 20.44
C GLY A 211 -3.88 22.19 20.71
N GLY A 212 -4.72 23.03 20.11
CA GLY A 212 -4.61 24.50 20.16
C GLY A 212 -5.34 25.20 21.32
N GLY A 213 -5.83 24.47 22.33
CA GLY A 213 -6.51 25.05 23.48
C GLY A 213 -5.51 25.44 24.59
N GLY A 214 -4.90 26.63 24.50
CA GLY A 214 -4.05 27.12 25.60
C GLY A 214 -3.31 28.44 25.37
N GLY A 215 -3.36 29.01 24.17
CA GLY A 215 -2.86 30.36 23.91
C GLY A 215 -3.82 31.43 24.43
N ARG A 216 -3.80 31.66 25.75
CA ARG A 216 -4.45 32.79 26.40
C ARG A 216 -3.89 34.08 25.78
N PRO A 217 -4.67 34.91 25.06
CA PRO A 217 -4.19 36.21 24.62
C PRO A 217 -4.03 37.07 25.88
N GLY A 218 -2.82 37.54 26.13
CA GLY A 218 -2.57 38.56 27.14
C GLY A 218 -3.35 39.82 26.78
N GLY A 219 -4.45 40.05 27.49
CA GLY A 219 -5.18 41.30 27.49
C GLY A 219 -4.99 41.97 28.83
N GLY A 220 -3.92 42.77 28.96
CA GLY A 220 -3.69 43.63 30.11
C GLY A 220 -4.81 44.67 30.20
N GLY A 221 -5.72 44.48 31.16
CA GLY A 221 -6.61 45.54 31.61
C GLY A 221 -5.90 46.35 32.68
N GLY A 222 -5.27 47.45 32.28
CA GLY A 222 -4.70 48.43 33.20
C GLY A 222 -5.77 49.08 34.09
N PRO A 223 -5.40 49.59 35.27
CA PRO A 223 -6.33 50.28 36.16
C PRO A 223 -6.69 51.65 35.57
N ARG A 224 -7.97 51.87 35.29
CA ARG A 224 -8.52 53.23 35.13
C ARG A 224 -8.82 53.77 36.52
N GLY A 225 -7.95 54.66 36.98
CA GLY A 225 -8.31 55.70 37.94
C GLY A 225 -9.10 56.80 37.25
N GLY A 226 -10.02 57.42 37.99
CA GLY A 226 -10.92 58.48 37.56
C GLY A 226 -12.20 58.43 38.37
#